data_AF-A0A151QM00-F1
#
_entry.id   AF-A0A151QM00-F1
#
_cell.length_a   1.000
_cell.length_b   1.000
_cell.length_c   1.000
_cell.angle_alpha   90.00
_cell.angle_beta   90.00
_cell.angle_gamma   90.00
#
_symmetry.space_group_name_H-M   'P 1'
#
loop_
_entity.id
_entity.type
_entity.pdbx_description
1 polymer ?
#
loop_
_entity_poly.entity_id
_entity_poly.type
_entity_poly.pdbx_seq_one_letter_code
_entity_poly.pdbx_strand_id
1 'polypeptide(L)'
;MKDHNAQLQKLLEDQKKAIAEVEAEIKSLQSNLTLDQIFEREVNLRLEVQEMEEKLTKLRGGVTLVKPEERKVVEDMLSETISQWRKRKRMFKDLWDTLTENSPKDPKEFKEELGIEYDEDVGVSLQSYNDLIQHGKKRPRGK
;
A
#
# COMPACT_ATOMS: atom_id res chain seq x y z
N MET A 1 81.95 -24.34 6.66
CA MET A 1 81.27 -23.71 7.81
C MET A 1 80.44 -22.49 7.38
N LYS A 2 81.05 -21.40 6.85
CA LYS A 2 80.30 -20.21 6.40
C LYS A 2 79.32 -20.49 5.25
N ASP A 3 79.74 -21.21 4.22
CA ASP A 3 78.89 -21.49 3.05
C ASP A 3 77.68 -22.36 3.39
N HIS A 4 77.87 -23.33 4.28
CA HIS A 4 76.79 -24.18 4.80
C HIS A 4 75.79 -23.37 5.63
N ASN A 5 76.26 -22.43 6.46
CA ASN A 5 75.37 -21.51 7.18
C ASN A 5 74.61 -20.57 6.24
N ALA A 6 75.25 -20.09 5.16
CA ALA A 6 74.58 -19.26 4.16
C ALA A 6 73.51 -20.06 3.38
N GLN A 7 73.78 -21.32 3.04
CA GLN A 7 72.81 -22.22 2.43
C GLN A 7 71.63 -22.51 3.36
N LEU A 8 71.89 -22.76 4.64
CA LEU A 8 70.86 -22.96 5.66
C LEU A 8 70.01 -21.71 5.85
N GLN A 9 70.61 -20.51 5.91
CA GLN A 9 69.87 -19.25 5.99
C GLN A 9 68.97 -19.02 4.77
N LYS A 10 69.46 -19.34 3.57
CA LYS A 10 68.67 -19.23 2.33
C LYS A 10 67.47 -20.19 2.33
N LEU A 11 67.68 -21.45 2.70
CA LEU A 11 66.61 -22.43 2.84
C LEU A 11 65.55 -21.99 3.87
N LEU A 12 65.99 -21.37 4.97
CA LEU A 12 65.10 -20.87 6.01
C LEU A 12 64.27 -19.67 5.52
N GLU A 13 64.87 -18.78 4.73
CA GLU A 13 64.18 -17.66 4.09
C GLU A 13 63.15 -18.15 3.05
N ASP A 14 63.51 -19.14 2.24
CA ASP A 14 62.63 -19.74 1.23
C ASP A 14 61.44 -20.47 1.88
N GLN A 15 61.68 -21.22 2.96
CA GLN A 15 60.60 -21.85 3.75
C GLN A 15 59.67 -20.82 4.40
N LYS A 16 60.20 -19.72 4.94
CA LYS A 16 59.38 -18.65 5.52
C LYS A 16 58.46 -18.00 4.48
N LYS A 17 58.96 -17.80 3.26
CA LYS A 17 58.14 -17.27 2.16
C LYS A 17 57.03 -18.25 1.77
N ALA A 18 57.34 -19.53 1.62
CA ALA A 18 56.35 -20.56 1.32
C ALA A 18 55.27 -20.65 2.42
N ILE A 19 55.65 -20.56 3.70
CA ILE A 19 54.69 -20.52 4.81
C ILE A 19 53.80 -19.27 4.72
N ALA A 20 54.37 -18.10 4.46
CA ALA A 20 53.59 -16.86 4.34
C ALA A 20 52.59 -16.89 3.17
N GLU A 21 52.95 -17.49 2.04
CA GLU A 21 52.05 -17.70 0.89
C GLU A 21 50.89 -18.62 1.25
N VAL A 22 51.18 -19.77 1.87
CA VAL A 22 50.15 -20.73 2.31
C VAL A 22 49.25 -20.13 3.39
N GLU A 23 49.79 -19.36 4.33
CA GLU A 23 48.99 -18.65 5.34
C GLU A 23 48.06 -17.58 4.72
N ALA A 24 48.51 -16.90 3.66
CA ALA A 24 47.69 -15.95 2.93
C ALA A 24 46.53 -16.64 2.20
N GLU A 25 46.79 -17.79 1.57
CA GLU A 25 45.76 -18.62 0.93
C GLU A 25 44.75 -19.14 1.95
N ILE A 26 45.20 -19.64 3.10
CA ILE A 26 44.32 -20.11 4.19
C ILE A 26 43.41 -18.98 4.66
N LYS A 27 43.96 -17.77 4.91
CA LYS A 27 43.15 -16.61 5.30
C LYS A 27 42.13 -16.21 4.22
N SER A 28 42.52 -16.30 2.95
CA SER A 28 41.61 -16.04 1.82
C SER A 28 40.51 -17.09 1.68
N LEU A 29 40.77 -18.35 2.05
CA LEU A 29 39.75 -19.41 2.03
C LEU A 29 38.82 -19.30 3.24
N GLN A 30 39.35 -18.96 4.41
CA GLN A 30 38.59 -18.77 5.64
C GLN A 30 37.66 -17.54 5.62
N SER A 31 37.90 -16.57 4.73
CA SER A 31 37.00 -15.41 4.56
C SER A 31 35.73 -15.75 3.76
N ASN A 32 35.66 -16.93 3.15
CA ASN A 32 34.49 -17.42 2.43
C ASN A 32 33.66 -18.35 3.32
N LEU A 33 32.34 -18.45 3.04
CA LEU A 33 31.50 -19.45 3.70
C LEU A 33 32.04 -20.85 3.39
N THR A 34 31.97 -21.73 4.39
CA THR A 34 32.22 -23.15 4.16
C THR A 34 31.09 -23.75 3.33
N LEU A 35 31.38 -24.88 2.67
CA LEU A 35 30.38 -25.59 1.88
C LEU A 35 29.12 -25.94 2.70
N ASP A 36 29.30 -26.34 3.96
CA ASP A 36 28.20 -26.67 4.87
C ASP A 36 27.31 -25.44 5.16
N GLN A 37 27.92 -24.27 5.38
CA GLN A 37 27.19 -23.03 5.60
C GLN A 37 26.43 -22.58 4.34
N ILE A 38 26.98 -22.84 3.15
CA ILE A 38 26.30 -22.58 1.88
C ILE A 38 25.08 -23.47 1.74
N PHE A 39 25.20 -24.77 2.03
CA PHE A 39 24.07 -25.70 2.00
C PHE A 39 22.97 -25.33 2.98
N GLU A 40 23.33 -24.98 4.22
CA GLU A 40 22.35 -24.53 5.22
C GLU A 40 21.61 -23.27 4.76
N ARG A 41 22.34 -22.30 4.20
CA ARG A 41 21.75 -21.07 3.66
C ARG A 41 20.86 -21.34 2.45
N GLU A 42 21.25 -22.26 1.58
CA GLU A 42 20.45 -22.68 0.43
C GLU A 42 19.11 -23.28 0.87
N VAL A 43 19.13 -24.20 1.84
CA VAL A 43 17.92 -24.83 2.38
C VAL A 43 16.99 -23.78 2.98
N ASN A 44 17.51 -22.86 3.79
CA ASN A 44 16.73 -21.79 4.40
C ASN A 44 16.10 -20.86 3.35
N LEU A 45 16.86 -20.45 2.33
CA LEU A 45 16.34 -19.61 1.26
C LEU A 45 15.26 -20.32 0.44
N ARG A 46 15.42 -21.61 0.16
CA ARG A 46 14.40 -22.40 -0.55
C ARG A 46 13.09 -22.49 0.24
N LEU A 47 13.16 -22.67 1.56
CA LEU A 47 11.99 -22.66 2.44
C LEU A 47 11.30 -21.29 2.46
N GLU A 48 12.08 -20.21 2.56
CA GLU A 48 11.53 -18.84 2.56
C GLU A 48 10.83 -18.51 1.24
N VAL A 49 11.44 -18.90 0.11
CA VAL A 49 10.82 -18.75 -1.22
C VAL A 49 9.50 -19.50 -1.28
N GLN A 50 9.47 -20.76 -0.85
CA GLN A 50 8.24 -21.56 -0.83
C GLN A 50 7.15 -20.90 0.04
N GLU A 51 7.50 -20.44 1.25
CA GLU A 51 6.55 -19.79 2.14
C GLU A 51 5.99 -18.49 1.52
N MET A 52 6.85 -17.71 0.88
CA MET A 52 6.44 -16.50 0.17
C MET A 52 5.54 -16.82 -1.03
N GLU A 53 5.84 -17.85 -1.82
CA GLU A 53 5.00 -18.30 -2.93
C GLU A 53 3.63 -18.79 -2.48
N GLU A 54 3.54 -19.49 -1.35
CA GLU A 54 2.26 -19.91 -0.75
C GLU A 54 1.42 -18.70 -0.30
N LYS A 55 2.06 -17.71 0.35
CA LYS A 55 1.41 -16.45 0.71
C LYS A 55 0.94 -15.71 -0.55
N LEU A 56 1.77 -15.64 -1.59
CA LEU A 56 1.45 -14.97 -2.83
C LEU A 56 0.29 -15.65 -3.56
N THR A 57 0.27 -16.98 -3.58
CA THR A 57 -0.82 -17.79 -4.12
C THR A 57 -2.13 -17.53 -3.38
N LYS A 58 -2.10 -17.44 -2.04
CA LYS A 58 -3.27 -17.07 -1.23
C LYS A 58 -3.73 -15.64 -1.47
N LEU A 59 -2.81 -14.69 -1.68
CA LEU A 59 -3.13 -13.29 -1.97
C LEU A 59 -3.67 -13.10 -3.39
N ARG A 60 -3.16 -13.85 -4.38
CA ARG A 60 -3.66 -13.84 -5.77
C ARG A 60 -4.94 -14.62 -5.93
N GLY A 61 -5.07 -15.74 -5.24
CA GLY A 61 -6.30 -16.54 -5.13
C GLY A 61 -7.33 -15.89 -4.21
N GLY A 62 -6.90 -14.92 -3.39
CA GLY A 62 -7.73 -13.93 -2.74
C GLY A 62 -8.51 -13.19 -3.81
N VAL A 63 -9.71 -13.70 -4.03
CA VAL A 63 -10.70 -13.27 -5.01
C VAL A 63 -10.57 -11.77 -5.25
N THR A 64 -10.33 -11.34 -6.49
CA THR A 64 -10.73 -9.99 -6.94
C THR A 64 -12.24 -9.92 -6.74
N LEU A 65 -12.67 -9.57 -5.53
CA LEU A 65 -14.06 -9.65 -5.04
C LEU A 65 -14.98 -8.77 -5.87
N VAL A 66 -14.39 -7.74 -6.50
CA VAL A 66 -15.06 -6.81 -7.40
C VAL A 66 -14.11 -6.53 -8.55
N LYS A 67 -14.58 -6.72 -9.78
CA LYS A 67 -13.79 -6.34 -10.96
C LYS A 67 -13.62 -4.82 -10.96
N PRO A 68 -12.47 -4.28 -11.41
CA PRO A 68 -12.28 -2.82 -11.51
C PRO A 68 -13.39 -2.11 -12.30
N GLU A 69 -13.94 -2.78 -13.32
CA GLU A 69 -15.07 -2.28 -14.13
C GLU A 69 -16.36 -2.17 -13.31
N GLU A 70 -16.72 -3.22 -12.57
CA GLU A 70 -17.91 -3.24 -11.70
C GLU A 70 -17.80 -2.16 -10.62
N ARG A 71 -16.60 -2.00 -10.03
CA ARG A 71 -16.33 -0.92 -9.08
C ARG A 71 -16.56 0.46 -9.69
N LYS A 72 -16.07 0.69 -10.91
CA LYS A 72 -16.24 1.97 -11.60
C LYS A 72 -17.71 2.28 -11.88
N VAL A 73 -18.47 1.28 -12.33
CA VAL A 73 -19.92 1.45 -12.57
C VAL A 73 -20.65 1.87 -11.29
N VAL A 74 -20.33 1.25 -10.16
CA VAL A 74 -20.92 1.60 -8.86
C VAL A 74 -20.50 3.01 -8.41
N GLU A 75 -19.23 3.38 -8.58
CA GLU A 75 -18.74 4.72 -8.27
C GLU A 75 -19.41 5.81 -9.12
N ASP A 76 -19.56 5.57 -10.43
CA ASP A 76 -20.23 6.49 -11.36
C ASP A 76 -21.72 6.64 -11.00
N MET A 77 -22.41 5.53 -10.71
CA MET A 77 -23.81 5.54 -10.27
C MET A 77 -24.02 6.30 -8.96
N LEU A 78 -23.12 6.13 -7.98
CA LEU A 78 -23.15 6.85 -6.71
C LEU A 78 -22.98 8.36 -6.93
N SER A 79 -22.01 8.74 -7.76
CA SER A 79 -21.73 10.13 -8.12
C SER A 79 -22.92 10.81 -8.80
N GLU A 80 -23.54 10.11 -9.77
CA GLU A 80 -24.74 10.60 -10.44
C GLU A 80 -25.91 10.77 -9.45
N THR A 81 -26.15 9.77 -8.60
CA THR A 81 -27.25 9.80 -7.64
C THR A 81 -27.09 10.95 -6.64
N ILE A 82 -25.89 11.19 -6.12
CA ILE A 82 -25.59 12.32 -5.22
C ILE A 82 -25.77 13.66 -5.95
N SER A 83 -25.38 13.75 -7.22
CA SER A 83 -25.60 14.94 -8.04
C SER A 83 -27.10 15.24 -8.22
N GLN A 84 -27.91 14.20 -8.47
CA GLN A 84 -29.35 14.34 -8.59
C GLN A 84 -30.00 14.76 -7.27
N TRP A 85 -29.59 14.17 -6.15
CA TRP A 85 -30.07 14.56 -4.81
C TRP A 85 -29.79 16.04 -4.53
N ARG A 86 -28.57 16.53 -4.81
CA ARG A 86 -28.24 17.97 -4.69
C ARG A 86 -29.14 18.87 -5.52
N LYS A 87 -29.36 18.50 -6.79
CA LYS A 87 -30.20 19.29 -7.71
C LYS A 87 -31.63 19.34 -7.21
N ARG A 88 -32.20 18.20 -6.81
CA ARG A 88 -33.58 18.11 -6.31
C ARG A 88 -33.77 18.87 -5.00
N LYS A 89 -32.84 18.74 -4.04
CA LYS A 89 -32.87 19.49 -2.78
C LYS A 89 -32.83 21.00 -3.02
N ARG A 90 -31.99 21.45 -3.97
CA ARG A 90 -31.94 22.86 -4.36
C ARG A 90 -33.24 23.34 -4.99
N MET A 91 -33.76 22.63 -6.00
CA MET A 91 -35.02 23.00 -6.66
C MET A 91 -36.19 23.05 -5.67
N PHE A 92 -36.29 22.07 -4.78
CA PHE A 92 -37.31 22.07 -3.74
C PHE A 92 -37.17 23.29 -2.82
N LYS A 93 -35.95 23.58 -2.35
CA LYS A 93 -35.69 24.73 -1.49
C LYS A 93 -36.03 26.05 -2.18
N ASP A 94 -35.63 26.24 -3.44
CA ASP A 94 -35.93 27.46 -4.19
C ASP A 94 -37.45 27.67 -4.33
N LEU A 95 -38.20 26.60 -4.62
CA LEU A 95 -39.67 26.63 -4.68
C LEU A 95 -40.30 26.89 -3.31
N TRP A 96 -39.79 26.22 -2.28
CA TRP A 96 -40.28 26.35 -0.91
C TRP A 96 -40.06 27.75 -0.36
N ASP A 97 -38.88 28.32 -0.57
CA ASP A 97 -38.52 29.69 -0.18
C ASP A 97 -39.47 30.67 -0.91
N THR A 98 -39.70 30.50 -2.22
CA THR A 98 -40.64 31.34 -2.99
C THR A 98 -42.08 31.26 -2.47
N LEU A 99 -42.55 30.07 -2.07
CA LEU A 99 -43.89 29.85 -1.54
C LEU A 99 -44.05 30.44 -0.12
N THR A 100 -43.00 30.40 0.69
CA THR A 100 -43.04 30.80 2.09
C THR A 100 -42.66 32.27 2.32
N GLU A 101 -41.99 32.91 1.36
CA GLU A 101 -41.55 34.31 1.44
C GLU A 101 -42.72 35.32 1.64
N ASN A 102 -43.90 35.02 1.09
CA ASN A 102 -45.10 35.87 1.23
C ASN A 102 -46.23 35.19 2.04
N SER A 103 -45.94 34.07 2.71
CA SER A 103 -46.94 33.32 3.46
C SER A 103 -47.21 33.95 4.83
N PRO A 104 -48.48 34.10 5.25
CA PRO A 104 -48.82 34.50 6.61
C PRO A 104 -48.69 33.36 7.64
N LYS A 105 -48.46 32.11 7.19
CA LYS A 105 -48.27 30.93 8.05
C LYS A 105 -46.79 30.70 8.36
N ASP A 106 -46.49 30.19 9.57
CA ASP A 106 -45.12 29.77 9.92
C ASP A 106 -44.67 28.63 8.98
N PRO A 107 -43.52 28.75 8.30
CA PRO A 107 -43.04 27.73 7.38
C PRO A 107 -42.87 26.35 8.03
N LYS A 108 -42.61 26.27 9.34
CA LYS A 108 -42.50 24.98 10.04
C LYS A 108 -43.84 24.28 10.20
N GLU A 109 -44.87 24.99 10.65
CA GLU A 109 -46.23 24.46 10.75
C GLU A 109 -46.76 24.05 9.37
N PHE A 110 -46.49 24.84 8.34
CA PHE A 110 -46.89 24.51 6.96
C PHE A 110 -46.17 23.27 6.41
N LYS A 111 -44.91 23.07 6.79
CA LYS A 111 -44.14 21.86 6.44
C LYS A 111 -44.76 20.61 7.10
N GLU A 112 -45.13 20.70 8.38
CA GLU A 112 -45.79 19.62 9.13
C GLU A 112 -47.19 19.32 8.59
N GLU A 113 -48.00 20.35 8.26
CA GLU A 113 -49.31 20.19 7.61
C GLU A 113 -49.21 19.42 6.28
N LEU A 114 -48.15 19.70 5.50
CA LEU A 114 -47.91 19.05 4.21
C LEU A 114 -47.21 17.67 4.33
N GLY A 115 -46.80 17.27 5.53
CA GLY A 115 -46.09 16.01 5.77
C GLY A 115 -44.74 15.93 5.06
N ILE A 116 -44.04 17.07 4.92
CA ILE A 116 -42.72 17.13 4.31
C ILE A 116 -41.66 16.82 5.38
N GLU A 117 -40.71 15.95 5.05
CA GLU A 117 -39.58 15.60 5.92
C GLU A 117 -38.27 16.02 5.23
N TYR A 118 -37.31 16.50 6.02
CA TYR A 118 -35.95 16.77 5.54
C TYR A 118 -35.05 15.57 5.75
N ASP A 119 -33.92 15.54 5.03
CA ASP A 119 -32.91 14.49 5.17
C ASP A 119 -32.48 14.34 6.64
N GLU A 120 -32.34 15.46 7.37
CA GLU A 120 -31.96 15.47 8.77
C GLU A 120 -33.03 14.83 9.69
N ASP A 121 -34.31 14.93 9.34
CA ASP A 121 -35.44 14.38 10.13
C ASP A 121 -35.45 12.84 10.10
N VAL A 122 -34.91 12.24 9.03
CA VAL A 122 -34.76 10.78 8.86
C VAL A 122 -33.33 10.28 9.14
N GLY A 123 -32.47 11.13 9.70
CA GLY A 123 -31.09 10.77 10.07
C GLY A 123 -30.14 10.61 8.88
N VAL A 124 -30.49 11.19 7.72
CA VAL A 124 -29.74 11.11 6.47
C VAL A 124 -28.93 12.40 6.27
N SER A 125 -27.64 12.28 5.98
CA SER A 125 -26.77 13.44 5.71
C SER A 125 -26.12 13.35 4.35
N LEU A 126 -26.46 14.25 3.44
CA LEU A 126 -25.83 14.32 2.12
C LEU A 126 -24.29 14.44 2.20
N GLN A 127 -23.76 15.09 3.25
CA GLN A 127 -22.33 15.25 3.44
C GLN A 127 -21.65 13.92 3.76
N SER A 128 -22.25 13.08 4.60
CA SER A 128 -21.66 11.78 4.95
C SER A 128 -21.52 10.87 3.73
N TYR A 129 -22.52 10.88 2.83
CA TYR A 129 -22.44 10.12 1.57
C TYR A 129 -21.46 10.72 0.56
N ASN A 130 -21.29 12.04 0.57
CA ASN A 130 -20.29 12.70 -0.27
C ASN A 130 -18.86 12.35 0.16
N ASP A 131 -18.62 12.22 1.47
CA ASP A 131 -17.31 11.85 2.01
C ASP A 131 -16.92 10.39 1.69
N LEU A 132 -17.91 9.53 1.37
CA LEU A 132 -17.66 8.17 0.87
C LEU A 132 -17.09 8.17 -0.56
N ILE A 133 -17.36 9.20 -1.36
CA ILE A 133 -16.71 9.37 -2.65
C ILE A 133 -15.29 9.86 -2.37
N GLN A 134 -14.35 8.93 -2.32
CA GLN A 134 -12.94 9.29 -2.26
C GLN A 134 -12.61 10.15 -3.48
N HIS A 135 -12.28 11.43 -3.26
CA HIS A 135 -11.72 12.28 -4.29
C HIS A 135 -10.40 11.66 -4.76
N GLY A 136 -10.47 10.85 -5.82
CA GLY A 136 -9.32 10.29 -6.49
C GLY A 136 -8.37 11.43 -6.84
N LYS A 137 -7.25 11.51 -6.10
CA LYS A 137 -6.13 12.44 -6.25
C LYS A 137 -6.54 13.89 -6.45
N LYS A 138 -6.42 14.70 -5.38
CA LYS A 138 -6.35 16.16 -5.49
C LYS A 138 -5.45 16.52 -6.68
N ARG A 139 -6.01 17.18 -7.69
CA ARG A 139 -5.25 17.67 -8.86
C ARG A 139 -3.99 18.37 -8.33
N PRO A 140 -2.79 18.10 -8.86
CA PRO A 140 -1.61 18.84 -8.44
C PRO A 140 -1.90 20.31 -8.74
N ARG A 141 -1.86 21.14 -7.70
CA ARG A 141 -1.92 22.59 -7.87
C ARG A 141 -0.74 22.95 -8.75
N GLY A 142 -1.03 23.51 -9.93
CA GLY A 142 -0.02 23.90 -10.91
C GLY A 142 1.04 24.77 -10.25
N LYS A 143 2.29 24.46 -10.55
CA LYS A 143 3.41 25.39 -10.36
C LYS A 143 3.37 26.45 -11.44
#